data_AF-A0A373HXU1-F1
#
_entry.id   AF-A0A373HXU1-F1
#
_cell.length_a   1.000
_cell.length_b   1.000
_cell.length_c   1.000
_cell.angle_alpha   90.00
_cell.angle_beta   90.00
_cell.angle_gamma   90.00
#
_symmetry.space_group_name_H-M   'P 1'
#
loop_
_entity.id
_entity.type
_entity.pdbx_description
1 polymer ?
#
loop_
_entity_poly.entity_id
_entity_poly.type
_entity_poly.pdbx_seq_one_letter_code
_entity_poly.pdbx_strand_id
1 'polypeptide(L)'
;MYDMKDIEVASLSNKSPVDYASWLDDVFLHETTRKVNGDSTVLIENQLFDVPSVYIGIRVIVRYNPRTFEGTYLYDVSQKKKVPLKRTDRIENGKTRREEIIY
;
A
#
# COMPACT_ATOMS: atom_id res chain seq x y z
N MET A 1 -8.33 26.99 11.46
CA MET A 1 -7.41 27.55 12.48
C MET A 1 -6.67 26.35 13.04
N TYR A 2 -5.41 26.12 12.62
CA TYR A 2 -4.62 25.00 13.14
C TYR A 2 -4.20 25.34 14.58
N ASP A 3 -4.42 24.41 15.51
CA ASP A 3 -4.15 24.59 16.93
C ASP A 3 -2.63 24.67 17.15
N MET A 4 -2.17 25.58 18.02
CA MET A 4 -0.73 25.78 18.27
C MET A 4 -0.03 24.51 18.79
N LYS A 5 -0.78 23.54 19.32
CA LYS A 5 -0.24 22.24 19.77
C LYS A 5 0.23 21.35 18.62
N ASP A 6 -0.36 21.45 17.44
CA ASP A 6 0.04 20.65 16.27
C ASP A 6 1.42 21.06 15.72
N ILE A 7 1.84 22.31 15.99
CA ILE A 7 3.11 22.87 15.52
C ILE A 7 4.31 22.30 16.29
N GLU A 8 4.14 22.00 17.58
CA GLU A 8 5.24 21.48 18.42
C GLU A 8 5.61 20.02 18.11
N VAL A 9 4.62 19.18 17.80
CA VAL A 9 4.86 17.76 17.43
C VAL A 9 5.53 17.62 16.06
N ALA A 10 5.22 18.51 15.10
CA ALA A 10 5.87 18.51 13.80
C ALA A 10 7.38 18.82 13.92
N SER A 11 7.76 19.79 14.78
CA SER A 11 9.16 20.18 15.06
C SER A 11 10.02 19.02 15.57
N LEU A 12 9.45 18.15 16.42
CA LEU A 12 10.15 16.99 16.99
C LEU A 12 10.36 15.84 16.00
N SER A 13 9.59 15.82 14.90
CA SER A 13 9.54 14.69 13.97
C SER A 13 10.55 14.76 12.82
N ASN A 14 11.37 15.83 12.73
CA ASN A 14 12.29 16.11 11.60
C ASN A 14 11.59 16.02 10.22
N LYS A 15 10.27 16.21 10.17
CA LYS A 15 9.45 16.14 8.95
C LYS A 15 8.78 17.49 8.73
N SER A 16 8.59 17.84 7.47
CA SER A 16 7.80 19.02 7.14
C SER A 16 6.33 18.81 7.61
N PRO A 17 5.57 19.87 7.90
CA PRO A 17 4.19 19.74 8.37
C PRO A 17 3.29 18.94 7.41
N VAL A 18 3.53 19.04 6.10
CA VAL A 18 2.79 18.28 5.07
C VAL A 18 3.18 16.80 5.03
N ASP A 19 4.45 16.48 5.22
CA ASP A 19 4.91 15.10 5.34
C ASP A 19 4.44 14.45 6.65
N TYR A 20 4.31 15.24 7.71
CA TYR A 20 3.85 14.78 9.02
C TYR A 20 2.39 14.34 8.98
N ALA A 21 1.51 15.14 8.37
CA ALA A 21 0.09 14.78 8.20
C ALA A 21 -0.05 13.47 7.40
N SER A 22 0.65 13.38 6.25
CA SER A 22 0.62 12.18 5.40
C SER A 22 1.16 10.94 6.13
N TRP A 23 2.24 11.10 6.90
CA TRP A 23 2.81 10.02 7.70
C TRP A 23 1.89 9.59 8.84
N LEU A 24 1.22 10.53 9.51
CA LEU A 24 0.26 10.21 10.56
C LEU A 24 -0.88 9.36 10.01
N ASP A 25 -1.46 9.76 8.89
CA ASP A 25 -2.52 8.99 8.22
C ASP A 25 -2.05 7.56 7.90
N ASP A 26 -0.79 7.38 7.47
CA ASP A 26 -0.23 6.06 7.20
C ASP A 26 -0.07 5.17 8.44
N VAL A 27 0.24 5.77 9.60
CA VAL A 27 0.49 5.04 10.85
C VAL A 27 -0.81 4.46 11.43
N PHE A 28 -1.95 5.07 11.14
CA PHE A 28 -3.26 4.57 11.58
C PHE A 28 -3.85 3.49 10.66
N LEU A 29 -3.23 3.22 9.51
CA LEU A 29 -3.65 2.13 8.63
C LEU A 29 -3.30 0.78 9.23
N HIS A 30 -4.14 -0.21 8.96
CA HIS A 30 -3.86 -1.59 9.35
C HIS A 30 -2.74 -2.15 8.48
N GLU A 31 -1.74 -2.76 9.10
CA GLU A 31 -0.60 -3.36 8.42
C GLU A 31 -0.70 -4.89 8.45
N THR A 32 -0.57 -5.52 7.28
CA THR A 32 -0.50 -6.99 7.18
C THR A 32 0.66 -7.41 6.30
N THR A 33 1.33 -8.51 6.67
CA THR A 33 2.34 -9.15 5.82
C THR A 33 1.72 -10.33 5.11
N ARG A 34 1.73 -10.32 3.78
CA ARG A 34 1.21 -11.40 2.93
C ARG A 34 2.22 -11.77 1.86
N LYS A 35 2.18 -13.03 1.42
CA LYS A 35 2.95 -13.50 0.27
C LYS A 35 2.12 -13.25 -0.99
N VAL A 36 2.74 -12.72 -2.04
CA VAL A 36 2.09 -12.55 -3.34
C VAL A 36 1.99 -13.90 -4.03
N ASN A 37 0.80 -14.23 -4.52
CA ASN A 37 0.53 -15.48 -5.23
C ASN A 37 1.20 -15.51 -6.62
N GLY A 38 1.30 -16.69 -7.22
CA GLY A 38 1.87 -16.89 -8.56
C GLY A 38 1.09 -16.20 -9.69
N ASP A 39 -0.15 -15.83 -9.42
CA ASP A 39 -1.05 -15.09 -10.29
C ASP A 39 -1.03 -13.57 -10.06
N SER A 40 -0.02 -13.05 -9.36
CA SER A 40 0.14 -11.60 -9.07
C SER A 40 -0.96 -11.00 -8.19
N THR A 41 -1.65 -11.82 -7.40
CA THR A 41 -2.67 -11.36 -6.45
C THR A 41 -2.22 -11.51 -5.00
N VAL A 42 -2.85 -10.73 -4.12
CA VAL A 42 -2.73 -10.86 -2.67
C VAL A 42 -4.11 -10.95 -2.05
N LEU A 43 -4.27 -11.85 -1.09
CA LEU A 43 -5.50 -12.00 -0.31
C LEU A 43 -5.39 -11.17 0.98
N ILE A 44 -6.31 -10.24 1.16
CA ILE A 44 -6.39 -9.34 2.32
C ILE A 44 -7.83 -9.41 2.85
N GLU A 45 -8.03 -9.87 4.08
CA GLU A 45 -9.36 -9.97 4.73
C GLU A 45 -10.43 -10.57 3.80
N ASN A 46 -10.09 -11.65 3.08
CA ASN A 46 -10.96 -12.36 2.12
C ASN A 46 -11.26 -11.61 0.80
N GLN A 47 -10.60 -10.49 0.54
CA GLN A 47 -10.65 -9.76 -0.74
C GLN A 47 -9.34 -9.93 -1.51
N LEU A 48 -9.44 -10.15 -2.82
CA LEU A 48 -8.28 -10.21 -3.72
C LEU A 48 -7.91 -8.81 -4.22
N PHE A 49 -6.61 -8.53 -4.23
CA PHE A 49 -6.02 -7.31 -4.77
C PHE A 49 -4.94 -7.65 -5.78
N ASP A 50 -4.87 -6.85 -6.84
CA ASP A 50 -3.84 -6.96 -7.87
C ASP A 50 -2.56 -6.28 -7.42
N VAL A 51 -1.45 -7.01 -7.58
CA VAL A 51 -0.10 -6.60 -7.22
C VAL A 51 0.77 -6.67 -8.48
N PRO A 52 1.76 -5.78 -8.67
CA PRO A 52 2.68 -5.91 -9.78
C PRO A 52 3.44 -7.25 -9.74
N SER A 53 3.59 -7.89 -10.90
CA SER A 53 4.21 -9.21 -11.04
C SER A 53 5.66 -9.29 -10.54
N VAL A 54 6.34 -8.14 -10.40
CA VAL A 54 7.69 -8.03 -9.81
C VAL A 54 7.74 -8.58 -8.38
N TYR A 55 6.60 -8.56 -7.67
CA TYR A 55 6.50 -9.02 -6.29
C TYR A 55 6.05 -10.47 -6.13
N ILE A 56 5.82 -11.22 -7.23
CA ILE A 56 5.38 -12.63 -7.17
C ILE A 56 6.35 -13.44 -6.31
N GLY A 57 5.80 -14.18 -5.35
CA GLY A 57 6.58 -15.04 -4.45
C GLY A 57 7.29 -14.31 -3.31
N ILE A 58 7.28 -12.98 -3.29
CA ILE A 58 7.86 -12.14 -2.24
C ILE A 58 6.83 -11.89 -1.14
N ARG A 59 7.31 -11.75 0.10
CA ARG A 59 6.49 -11.26 1.23
C ARG A 59 6.48 -9.74 1.21
N VAL A 60 5.29 -9.18 1.10
CA VAL A 60 5.07 -7.74 1.01
C VAL A 60 4.24 -7.26 2.18
N ILE A 61 4.50 -6.02 2.58
CA ILE A 61 3.73 -5.34 3.62
C ILE A 61 2.63 -4.57 2.92
N VAL A 62 1.38 -4.80 3.31
CA VAL A 62 0.23 -4.08 2.77
C VAL A 62 -0.43 -3.29 3.87
N ARG A 63 -0.68 -2.01 3.59
CA ARG A 63 -1.38 -1.10 4.49
C ARG A 63 -2.73 -0.72 3.89
N TYR A 64 -3.77 -0.81 4.70
CA TYR A 64 -5.14 -0.57 4.27
C TYR A 64 -6.04 -0.11 5.42
N ASN A 65 -7.15 0.52 5.06
CA ASN A 65 -8.22 0.82 6.01
C ASN A 65 -9.15 -0.40 6.10
N PRO A 66 -9.35 -1.04 7.27
CA PRO A 66 -10.17 -2.24 7.39
C PRO A 66 -11.67 -2.00 7.17
N ARG A 67 -12.14 -0.75 7.20
CA ARG A 67 -13.57 -0.42 6.97
C ARG A 67 -13.91 -0.25 5.50
N THR A 68 -13.07 0.45 4.74
CA THR A 68 -13.37 0.81 3.34
C THR A 68 -12.47 0.08 2.33
N PHE A 69 -11.28 -0.34 2.76
CA PHE A 69 -10.18 -0.79 1.89
C PHE A 69 -9.80 0.20 0.79
N GLU A 70 -10.28 1.44 0.88
CA GLU A 70 -9.88 2.53 -0.01
C GLU A 70 -8.48 2.98 0.34
N GLY A 71 -7.70 3.33 -0.69
CA GLY A 71 -6.30 3.73 -0.51
C GLY A 71 -5.39 2.59 -0.05
N THR A 72 -5.77 1.33 -0.29
CA THR A 72 -4.89 0.18 -0.02
C THR A 72 -3.61 0.29 -0.84
N TYR A 73 -2.45 0.19 -0.19
CA TYR A 73 -1.16 0.22 -0.87
C TYR A 73 -0.20 -0.81 -0.30
N LEU A 74 0.65 -1.32 -1.17
CA LEU A 74 1.82 -2.10 -0.82
C LEU A 74 2.95 -1.16 -0.43
N TYR A 75 3.54 -1.40 0.73
CA TYR A 75 4.73 -0.69 1.20
C TYR A 75 5.97 -1.54 0.91
N ASP A 76 6.76 -1.08 -0.07
CA ASP A 76 8.03 -1.71 -0.40
C ASP A 76 9.11 -1.16 0.54
N VAL A 77 9.58 -2.00 1.46
CA VAL A 77 10.59 -1.62 2.46
C VAL A 77 11.95 -1.33 1.81
N SER A 78 12.27 -2.02 0.71
CA SER A 78 13.56 -1.91 0.01
C SER A 78 13.71 -0.58 -0.73
N GLN A 79 12.67 -0.14 -1.43
CA GLN A 79 12.62 1.10 -2.20
C GLN A 79 11.98 2.26 -1.43
N LYS A 80 11.44 2.01 -0.23
CA LYS A 80 10.63 2.96 0.56
C LYS A 80 9.50 3.58 -0.27
N LYS A 81 8.90 2.79 -1.15
CA LYS A 81 7.85 3.23 -2.07
C LYS A 81 6.49 2.66 -1.69
N LYS A 82 5.45 3.45 -1.94
CA LYS A 82 4.06 3.02 -1.85
C LYS A 82 3.57 2.68 -3.24
N VAL A 83 3.08 1.48 -3.42
CA VAL A 83 2.46 1.02 -4.67
C VAL A 83 0.96 0.88 -4.41
N PRO A 84 0.11 1.72 -5.02
CA PRO A 84 -1.33 1.61 -4.82
C PRO A 84 -1.83 0.28 -5.38
N LEU A 85 -2.62 -0.45 -4.59
CA LEU A 85 -3.25 -1.69 -5.01
C LEU A 85 -4.70 -1.43 -5.39
N LYS A 86 -5.17 -2.13 -6.42
CA LYS A 86 -6.57 -2.11 -6.82
C LYS A 86 -7.23 -3.42 -6.40
N ARG A 87 -8.50 -3.37 -6.03
CA ARG A 87 -9.30 -4.58 -5.84
C ARG A 87 -9.33 -5.34 -7.16
N THR A 88 -9.14 -6.65 -7.10
CA THR A 88 -9.20 -7.48 -8.29
C THR A 88 -10.62 -7.53 -8.80
N ASP A 89 -10.80 -7.01 -10.01
CA ASP A 89 -12.01 -7.23 -10.78
C ASP A 89 -11.80 -8.49 -11.62
N ARG A 90 -12.59 -9.54 -11.32
CA ARG A 90 -12.48 -10.86 -11.96
C ARG A 90 -12.59 -10.78 -13.50
N ILE A 91 -13.22 -9.73 -14.02
CA ILE A 91 -13.45 -9.54 -15.46
C ILE A 91 -12.24 -8.87 -16.13
N GLU A 92 -11.55 -7.97 -15.43
CA GLU A 92 -10.39 -7.23 -15.97
C GLU A 92 -9.11 -8.07 -15.95
N ASN A 93 -8.93 -8.96 -14.95
CA ASN A 93 -7.75 -9.82 -14.85
C ASN A 93 -7.64 -10.82 -16.02
N GLY A 94 -8.75 -11.12 -16.71
CA GLY A 94 -8.76 -11.90 -17.94
C GLY A 94 -8.31 -11.13 -19.20
N LYS A 95 -8.21 -9.79 -19.13
CA LYS A 95 -7.87 -8.91 -20.26
C LYS A 95 -6.47 -8.31 -20.19
N THR A 96 -5.87 -8.22 -19.01
CA THR A 96 -4.52 -7.67 -18.85
C THR A 96 -3.49 -8.63 -19.41
N ARG A 97 -3.01 -8.36 -20.63
CA ARG A 97 -1.85 -9.05 -21.20
C ARG A 97 -0.65 -8.83 -20.27
N ARG A 98 -0.05 -9.91 -19.80
CA ARG A 98 1.21 -9.89 -19.06
C ARG A 98 2.28 -9.29 -19.97
N GLU A 99 2.88 -8.18 -19.57
CA GLU A 99 4.10 -7.71 -20.20
C GLU A 99 5.22 -8.70 -19.85
N GLU A 100 5.79 -9.36 -20.86
CA GLU A 100 6.94 -10.24 -20.68
C GLU A 100 8.13 -9.40 -20.23
N ILE A 101 8.72 -9.76 -19.09
CA ILE A 101 9.98 -9.17 -18.65
C ILE A 101 11.08 -9.78 -19.54
N ILE A 102 11.47 -9.06 -20.58
CA ILE A 102 12.61 -9.42 -21.44
C ILE A 102 13.89 -9.21 -20.61
N TYR A 103 14.66 -10.29 -20.41
CA TYR A 103 15.97 -10.30 -19.76
C TYR A 103 17.05 -9.65 -20.63
#